data_AF-A0A9J7L434-F1
#
_entry.id   AF-A0A9J7L434-F1
#
_cell.length_a   1.000
_cell.length_b   1.000
_cell.length_c   1.000
_cell.angle_alpha   90.00
_cell.angle_beta   90.00
_cell.angle_gamma   90.00
#
_symmetry.space_group_name_H-M   'P 1'
#
loop_
_entity.id
_entity.type
_entity.pdbx_description
1 polymer ?
#
loop_
_entity_poly.entity_id
_entity_poly.type
_entity_poly.pdbx_seq_one_letter_code
_entity_poly.pdbx_strand_id
1 'polypeptide(L)'
;MEKKTGYCLFLLALLVPYTVLGAIPKSAPPKKHREKRFAIPLVYWGATVSPTVWAWLVGLAGAATVATAGIIRASSDSHSCANNRGWCRSSCFSHEYIDYYNSAVCGRYRCCRPNN
;
A
#
# COMPACT_ATOMS: atom_id res chain seq x y z
N MET A 1 -37.01 56.62 22.14
CA MET A 1 -36.54 55.35 22.76
C MET A 1 -35.18 55.00 22.20
N GLU A 2 -34.14 55.61 22.78
CA GLU A 2 -32.95 56.08 22.03
C GLU A 2 -31.60 55.71 22.66
N LYS A 3 -31.54 54.74 23.57
CA LYS A 3 -30.25 54.42 24.24
C LYS A 3 -29.92 52.95 24.40
N LYS A 4 -30.78 52.00 24.00
CA LYS A 4 -30.52 50.56 24.19
C LYS A 4 -29.94 49.87 22.96
N THR A 5 -30.29 50.33 21.76
CA THR A 5 -29.90 49.71 20.49
C THR A 5 -28.44 49.97 20.12
N GLY A 6 -27.90 51.15 20.47
CA GLY A 6 -26.50 51.51 20.21
C GLY A 6 -25.49 50.71 21.05
N TYR A 7 -25.83 50.39 22.30
CA TYR A 7 -24.97 49.58 23.17
C TYR A 7 -24.86 48.14 22.69
N CYS A 8 -25.92 47.57 22.10
CA CYS A 8 -25.87 46.23 21.51
C CYS A 8 -24.92 46.17 20.31
N LEU A 9 -24.93 47.18 19.43
CA LEU A 9 -24.02 47.23 18.27
C LEU A 9 -22.56 47.46 18.70
N PHE A 10 -22.34 48.26 19.74
CA PHE A 10 -21.00 48.50 20.29
C PHE A 10 -20.44 47.26 21.02
N LEU A 11 -21.28 46.53 21.75
CA LEU A 11 -20.89 45.27 22.40
C LEU A 11 -20.64 44.15 21.40
N LEU A 12 -21.40 44.08 20.29
CA LEU A 12 -21.16 43.13 19.19
C LEU A 12 -19.83 43.38 18.48
N ALA A 13 -19.41 44.64 18.33
CA ALA A 13 -18.10 44.99 17.76
C ALA A 13 -16.93 44.63 18.71
N LEU A 14 -17.12 44.74 20.03
CA LEU A 14 -16.14 44.39 21.06
C LEU A 14 -15.99 42.88 21.30
N LEU A 15 -16.98 42.08 20.90
CA LEU A 15 -16.98 40.61 20.97
C LEU A 15 -16.30 39.93 19.78
N VAL A 16 -15.91 40.70 18.75
CA VAL A 16 -15.03 40.19 17.69
C VAL A 16 -13.63 40.07 18.30
N PRO A 17 -13.06 38.88 18.46
CA PRO A 17 -11.71 38.75 18.97
C PRO A 17 -10.78 39.44 17.98
N TYR A 18 -10.15 40.53 18.40
CA TYR A 18 -9.05 41.21 17.70
C TYR A 18 -7.75 40.37 17.73
N THR A 19 -7.89 39.05 17.74
CA THR A 19 -6.84 38.03 17.75
C THR A 19 -7.40 36.93 16.85
N VAL A 20 -7.01 36.74 15.60
CA VAL A 20 -5.64 36.59 15.13
C VAL A 20 -5.63 36.91 13.62
N LEU A 21 -5.67 38.20 13.29
CA LEU A 21 -5.25 38.68 11.98
C LEU A 21 -3.71 38.70 12.01
N GLY A 22 -3.06 37.61 11.61
CA GLY A 22 -1.60 37.59 11.46
C GLY A 22 -0.88 36.46 12.17
N ALA A 23 -1.20 35.22 11.81
CA ALA A 23 -0.22 34.15 11.66
C ALA A 23 -0.98 32.99 11.01
N ILE A 24 -1.02 32.95 9.68
CA ILE A 24 -1.03 31.65 9.03
C ILE A 24 0.34 31.10 9.40
N PRO A 25 0.50 30.14 10.34
CA PRO A 25 1.75 29.42 10.37
C PRO A 25 1.89 28.90 8.96
N LYS A 26 2.95 29.29 8.25
CA LYS A 26 3.45 28.51 7.14
C LYS A 26 3.70 27.15 7.77
N SER A 27 2.67 26.30 7.78
CA SER A 27 2.76 24.91 8.10
C SER A 27 3.81 24.44 7.13
N ALA A 28 5.04 24.30 7.63
CA ALA A 28 6.14 23.76 6.86
C ALA A 28 5.55 22.52 6.17
N PRO A 29 5.69 22.39 4.84
CA PRO A 29 5.11 21.25 4.14
C PRO A 29 5.50 20.02 4.96
N PRO A 30 4.53 19.17 5.35
CA PRO A 30 4.78 18.07 6.27
C PRO A 30 6.06 17.41 5.80
N LYS A 31 7.10 17.43 6.66
CA LYS A 31 8.45 16.95 6.30
C LYS A 31 8.21 15.63 5.61
N LYS A 32 8.42 15.61 4.29
CA LYS A 32 8.06 14.48 3.43
C LYS A 32 8.85 13.33 4.03
N HIS A 33 8.19 12.49 4.83
CA HIS A 33 8.83 11.34 5.42
C HIS A 33 9.38 10.61 4.21
N ARG A 34 10.71 10.56 4.11
CA ARG A 34 11.37 9.84 3.05
C ARG A 34 11.10 8.40 3.39
N GLU A 35 9.90 7.91 3.03
CA GLU A 35 9.57 6.51 3.06
C GLU A 35 10.70 5.84 2.34
N LYS A 36 11.43 4.99 3.06
CA LYS A 36 12.41 4.11 2.45
C LYS A 36 11.62 3.29 1.45
N ARG A 37 11.72 3.67 0.17
CA ARG A 37 11.05 2.96 -0.91
C ARG A 37 11.65 1.56 -0.95
N PHE A 38 10.91 0.59 -0.43
CA PHE A 38 11.23 -0.80 -0.63
C PHE A 38 11.15 -1.09 -2.13
N ALA A 39 12.26 -1.51 -2.72
CA ALA A 39 12.28 -1.92 -4.11
C ALA A 39 11.71 -3.34 -4.20
N ILE A 40 10.60 -3.50 -4.92
CA ILE A 40 9.98 -4.81 -5.14
C ILE A 40 10.92 -5.65 -6.03
N PRO A 41 11.37 -6.84 -5.57
CA PRO A 41 12.18 -7.74 -6.39
C PRO A 41 11.47 -8.17 -7.68
N LEU A 42 12.24 -8.34 -8.78
CA LEU A 42 11.71 -8.64 -10.12
C LEU A 42 10.82 -9.89 -10.19
N VAL A 43 11.02 -10.87 -9.31
CA VAL A 43 10.20 -12.09 -9.27
C VAL A 43 8.70 -11.82 -9.04
N TYR A 44 8.36 -10.70 -8.39
CA TYR A 44 6.98 -10.32 -8.13
C TYR A 44 6.37 -9.50 -9.26
N TRP A 45 7.16 -8.88 -10.14
CA TRP A 45 6.63 -7.97 -11.16
C TRP A 45 5.76 -8.71 -12.16
N GLY A 46 4.52 -8.25 -12.33
CA GLY A 46 3.50 -8.89 -13.17
C GLY A 46 3.04 -10.27 -12.66
N ALA A 47 3.50 -10.71 -11.49
CA ALA A 47 3.20 -12.03 -10.98
C ALA A 47 1.84 -12.07 -10.26
N THR A 48 1.23 -13.25 -10.30
CA THR A 48 0.19 -13.60 -9.34
C THR A 48 0.86 -14.18 -8.10
N VAL A 49 0.55 -13.64 -6.93
CA VAL A 49 1.18 -14.03 -5.65
C VAL A 49 0.13 -14.54 -4.66
N SER A 50 0.55 -15.38 -3.72
CA SER A 50 -0.30 -15.85 -2.62
C SER A 50 -0.88 -14.70 -1.78
N PRO A 51 -2.03 -14.89 -1.11
CA PRO A 51 -2.63 -13.86 -0.27
C PRO A 51 -1.68 -13.30 0.81
N THR A 52 -0.88 -14.17 1.42
CA THR A 52 0.09 -13.80 2.46
C THR A 52 1.23 -12.96 1.90
N VAL A 53 1.79 -13.35 0.75
CA VAL A 53 2.85 -12.58 0.08
C VAL A 53 2.34 -11.23 -0.39
N TRP A 54 1.11 -11.17 -0.90
CA TRP A 54 0.48 -9.91 -1.29
C TRP A 54 0.37 -8.94 -0.10
N ALA A 55 -0.15 -9.42 1.03
CA ALA A 55 -0.29 -8.60 2.23
C ALA A 55 1.07 -8.11 2.75
N TRP A 56 2.10 -8.96 2.71
CA TRP A 56 3.46 -8.60 3.07
C TRP A 56 4.05 -7.52 2.15
N LEU A 57 3.88 -7.66 0.82
CA LEU A 57 4.34 -6.66 -0.15
C LEU A 57 3.63 -5.30 0.05
N VAL A 58 2.32 -5.32 0.31
CA VAL A 58 1.55 -4.11 0.62
C VAL A 58 2.04 -3.46 1.91
N GLY A 59 2.33 -4.25 2.95
CA GLY A 59 2.87 -3.74 4.21
C GLY A 59 4.26 -3.12 4.09
N LEU A 60 5.10 -3.62 3.17
CA LEU A 60 6.46 -3.11 2.98
C LEU A 60 6.59 -1.96 1.99
N ALA A 61 5.89 -2.06 0.86
CA ALA A 61 6.04 -1.14 -0.27
C ALA A 61 4.84 -0.20 -0.46
N GLY A 62 3.70 -0.51 0.18
CA GLY A 62 2.44 0.19 -0.02
C GLY A 62 1.65 -0.35 -1.21
N ALA A 63 0.32 -0.26 -1.12
CA ALA A 63 -0.60 -0.78 -2.13
C ALA A 63 -0.39 -0.15 -3.53
N ALA A 64 -0.04 1.14 -3.59
CA ALA A 64 0.23 1.83 -4.84
C ALA A 64 1.43 1.22 -5.58
N THR A 65 2.54 0.96 -4.89
CA THR A 65 3.73 0.35 -5.51
C THR A 65 3.45 -1.07 -5.97
N VAL A 66 2.72 -1.86 -5.17
CA VAL A 66 2.27 -3.21 -5.54
C VAL A 66 1.41 -3.20 -6.81
N ALA A 67 0.46 -2.27 -6.89
CA ALA A 67 -0.40 -2.11 -8.07
C ALA A 67 0.40 -1.68 -9.31
N THR A 68 1.34 -0.73 -9.19
CA THR A 68 2.18 -0.30 -10.31
C THR A 68 3.11 -1.39 -10.84
N ALA A 69 3.53 -2.31 -9.97
CA ALA A 69 4.32 -3.48 -10.38
C ALA A 69 3.47 -4.59 -11.02
N GLY A 70 2.14 -4.40 -11.16
CA GLY A 70 1.24 -5.37 -11.77
C GLY A 70 1.06 -6.65 -10.96
N ILE A 71 1.28 -6.60 -9.64
CA ILE A 71 1.15 -7.78 -8.77
C ILE A 71 -0.32 -8.05 -8.48
N ILE A 72 -0.75 -9.28 -8.77
CA ILE A 72 -2.14 -9.73 -8.56
C ILE A 72 -2.20 -10.67 -7.37
N ARG A 73 -3.22 -10.54 -6.53
CA ARG A 73 -3.47 -11.46 -5.41
C ARG A 73 -4.23 -12.69 -5.90
N ALA A 74 -3.69 -13.88 -5.66
CA ALA A 74 -4.38 -15.15 -5.84
C ALA A 74 -5.52 -15.34 -4.81
N SER A 75 -6.43 -16.28 -5.07
CA SER A 75 -7.44 -16.70 -4.09
C SER A 75 -6.87 -17.55 -2.95
N SER A 76 -5.77 -18.27 -3.19
CA SER A 76 -5.09 -19.13 -2.22
C SER A 76 -3.60 -19.26 -2.57
N ASP A 77 -2.82 -19.92 -1.71
CA ASP A 77 -1.42 -20.28 -2.01
C ASP A 77 -1.30 -21.28 -3.19
N SER A 78 -2.41 -21.94 -3.58
CA SER A 78 -2.50 -22.77 -4.79
C SER A 78 -2.91 -21.91 -5.98
N HIS A 79 -1.94 -21.56 -6.83
CA HIS A 79 -2.16 -20.75 -8.03
C HIS A 79 -1.07 -20.99 -9.08
N SER A 80 -1.30 -20.49 -10.28
CA SER A 80 -0.32 -20.50 -11.37
C SER A 80 0.92 -19.68 -11.03
N CYS A 81 2.09 -20.17 -11.43
CA CYS A 81 3.38 -19.49 -11.30
C CYS A 81 4.22 -19.58 -12.60
N ALA A 82 5.32 -18.82 -12.67
CA ALA A 82 6.26 -18.85 -13.81
C ALA A 82 5.60 -18.62 -15.19
N ASN A 83 4.64 -17.70 -15.31
CA ASN A 83 3.84 -17.46 -16.52
C ASN A 83 3.03 -18.69 -16.97
N ASN A 84 2.32 -19.33 -16.04
CA ASN A 84 1.51 -20.52 -16.30
C ASN A 84 2.30 -21.75 -16.79
N ARG A 85 3.61 -21.78 -16.49
CA ARG A 85 4.50 -22.92 -16.75
C ARG A 85 4.74 -23.77 -15.49
N GLY A 86 4.04 -23.45 -14.41
CA GLY A 86 4.10 -24.16 -13.14
C GLY A 86 2.89 -23.86 -12.26
N TRP A 87 2.77 -24.64 -11.19
CA TRP A 87 1.69 -24.52 -10.21
C TRP A 87 2.24 -24.52 -8.78
N CYS A 88 1.79 -23.57 -7.96
CA CYS A 88 2.16 -23.50 -6.55
C CYS A 88 1.51 -24.63 -5.76
N ARG A 89 2.31 -25.49 -5.13
CA ARG A 89 1.84 -26.63 -4.31
C ARG A 89 2.68 -26.82 -3.06
N SER A 90 2.11 -27.48 -2.05
CA SER A 90 2.84 -27.87 -0.83
C SER A 90 3.99 -28.85 -1.13
N SER A 91 3.81 -29.72 -2.13
CA SER A 91 4.83 -30.65 -2.63
C SER A 91 4.68 -30.80 -4.14
N CYS A 92 5.80 -30.97 -4.84
CA CYS A 92 5.84 -31.27 -6.28
C CYS A 92 5.78 -32.78 -6.53
N PHE A 93 5.31 -33.18 -7.70
CA PHE A 93 5.35 -34.58 -8.14
C PHE A 93 6.77 -34.98 -8.55
N SER A 94 7.00 -36.29 -8.72
CA SER A 94 8.30 -36.86 -9.12
C SER A 94 8.76 -36.44 -10.52
N HIS A 95 7.84 -36.06 -11.40
CA HIS A 95 8.12 -35.57 -12.76
C HIS A 95 8.20 -34.03 -12.83
N GLU A 96 8.24 -33.35 -11.68
CA GLU A 96 8.36 -31.90 -11.57
C GLU A 96 9.63 -31.54 -10.79
N TYR A 97 10.13 -30.32 -10.98
CA TYR A 97 11.14 -29.70 -10.13
C TYR A 97 10.58 -28.49 -9.40
N ILE A 98 11.25 -28.12 -8.31
CA ILE A 98 10.97 -26.89 -7.57
C ILE A 98 11.68 -25.73 -8.27
N ASP A 99 10.92 -24.81 -8.86
CA ASP A 99 11.44 -23.55 -9.34
C ASP A 99 11.64 -22.60 -8.15
N TYR A 100 12.85 -22.58 -7.60
CA TYR A 100 13.18 -21.77 -6.41
C TYR A 100 12.98 -20.27 -6.63
N TYR A 101 13.21 -19.78 -7.86
CA TYR A 101 13.01 -18.37 -8.18
C TYR A 101 11.53 -18.02 -8.07
N ASN A 102 10.66 -18.75 -8.77
CA ASN A 102 9.22 -18.49 -8.75
C ASN A 102 8.53 -18.97 -7.46
N SER A 103 9.19 -19.76 -6.62
CA SER A 103 8.62 -20.18 -5.32
C SER A 103 8.39 -19.00 -4.38
N ALA A 104 9.08 -17.87 -4.57
CA ALA A 104 8.84 -16.66 -3.78
C ALA A 104 7.40 -16.13 -3.90
N VAL A 105 6.73 -16.36 -5.04
CA VAL A 105 5.33 -15.90 -5.24
C VAL A 105 4.30 -16.81 -4.57
N CYS A 106 4.68 -18.06 -4.27
CA CYS A 106 3.78 -19.10 -3.78
C CYS A 106 3.54 -19.07 -2.26
N GLY A 107 4.17 -18.15 -1.52
CA GLY A 107 4.02 -18.07 -0.06
C GLY A 107 4.61 -19.29 0.64
N ARG A 108 3.75 -20.13 1.26
CA ARG A 108 4.21 -21.36 1.93
C ARG A 108 4.43 -22.52 0.95
N TYR A 109 3.95 -22.39 -0.28
CA TYR A 109 4.03 -23.41 -1.31
C TYR A 109 5.30 -23.24 -2.17
N ARG A 110 5.55 -24.20 -3.03
CA ARG A 110 6.65 -24.23 -3.98
C ARG A 110 6.09 -24.15 -5.39
N CYS A 111 6.77 -23.41 -6.27
CA CYS A 111 6.39 -23.38 -7.68
C CYS A 111 6.88 -24.67 -8.36
N CYS A 112 5.96 -25.60 -8.63
CA CYS A 112 6.27 -26.88 -9.25
C CYS A 112 6.18 -26.74 -10.77
N ARG A 113 7.26 -27.06 -11.47
CA ARG A 113 7.33 -27.00 -12.94
C ARG A 113 7.65 -28.37 -13.52
N PRO A 114 7.08 -28.74 -14.67
CA PRO A 114 7.41 -30.01 -15.32
C PRO A 114 8.90 -30.14 -15.60
N ASN A 115 9.48 -31.32 -15.35
CA ASN A 115 10.77 -31.71 -15.90
C ASN A 115 10.56 -31.93 -17.40
N ASN A 116 11.02 -30.98 -18.21
CA ASN A 116 11.10 -31.19 -19.67
C ASN A 116 12.27 -32.10 -20.01
#